data_AF-C4K1H3-F1
#
_entry.id   AF-C4K1H3-F1
#
_cell.length_a   1.000
_cell.length_b   1.000
_cell.length_c   1.000
_cell.angle_alpha   90.00
_cell.angle_beta   90.00
_cell.angle_gamma   90.00
#
_symmetry.space_group_name_H-M   'P 1'
#
loop_
_entity.id
_entity.type
_entity.pdbx_description
1 polymer ?
#
loop_
_entity_poly.entity_id
_entity_poly.type
_entity_poly.pdbx_seq_one_letter_code
_entity_poly.pdbx_strand_id
1 'polypeptide(L)'
;MKDGVLDCTNLEGISLQEIFNFLQNPYIVKDKIIALDISTYEHWKEVNDFILQLNDNSSFKPQTIEIYTFYRYMEDILNLRLKTGINITNHIDVNMTDRRKEALLKKFLKRFKENNFTKDEEQLSQFIKAVCKEDKTPDGIEMQYG
;
A
#
# COMPACT_ATOMS: atom_id res chain seq x y z
N MET A 1 -0.69 19.65 -6.84
CA MET A 1 -1.37 18.96 -5.73
C MET A 1 -2.87 19.13 -5.92
N LYS A 2 -3.55 18.05 -6.31
CA LYS A 2 -5.00 18.00 -6.51
C LYS A 2 -5.56 16.99 -5.52
N ASP A 3 -6.65 17.32 -4.84
CA ASP A 3 -7.31 16.42 -3.87
C ASP A 3 -6.37 15.86 -2.78
N GLY A 4 -5.35 16.64 -2.40
CA GLY A 4 -4.34 16.25 -1.41
C GLY A 4 -3.34 15.18 -1.88
N VAL A 5 -3.28 14.91 -3.19
CA VAL A 5 -2.29 14.01 -3.80
C VAL A 5 -1.04 14.82 -4.17
N LEU A 6 0.11 14.41 -3.64
CA LEU A 6 1.43 14.81 -4.16
C LEU A 6 1.81 13.86 -5.29
N ASP A 7 1.64 14.35 -6.52
CA ASP A 7 1.99 13.66 -7.75
C ASP A 7 3.51 13.78 -8.01
N CYS A 8 4.21 12.65 -7.98
CA CYS A 8 5.63 12.54 -8.32
C CYS A 8 5.87 11.82 -9.65
N THR A 9 4.83 11.54 -10.45
CA THR A 9 4.96 10.74 -11.68
C THR A 9 5.69 11.48 -12.79
N ASN A 10 5.63 12.82 -12.78
CA ASN A 10 6.20 13.68 -13.82
C ASN A 10 7.56 14.31 -13.41
N LEU A 11 8.22 13.76 -12.39
CA LEU A 11 9.52 14.25 -11.88
C LEU A 11 10.68 13.50 -12.55
N GLU A 12 10.92 13.77 -13.84
CA GLU A 12 12.05 13.17 -14.56
C GLU A 12 13.39 13.47 -13.85
N GLY A 13 14.19 12.42 -13.64
CA GLY A 13 15.52 12.53 -13.04
C GLY A 13 15.54 12.72 -11.52
N ILE A 14 14.39 12.82 -10.85
CA ILE A 14 14.31 12.94 -9.40
C ILE A 14 14.21 11.55 -8.76
N SER A 15 15.12 11.25 -7.84
CA SER A 15 15.14 10.00 -7.09
C SER A 15 14.14 9.99 -5.92
N LEU A 16 13.77 8.79 -5.45
CA LEU A 16 12.97 8.63 -4.22
C LEU A 16 13.67 9.23 -2.99
N GLN A 17 15.00 9.23 -2.96
CA GLN A 17 15.75 9.85 -1.87
C GLN A 17 15.65 11.38 -1.90
N GLU A 18 15.63 12.00 -3.07
CA GLU A 18 15.39 13.43 -3.21
C GLU A 18 13.96 13.80 -2.78
N ILE A 19 12.97 12.97 -3.16
CA ILE A 19 11.59 13.12 -2.67
C ILE A 19 11.54 13.00 -1.14
N PHE A 20 12.23 12.01 -0.56
CA PHE A 20 12.30 11.85 0.89
C PHE A 20 12.87 13.09 1.58
N ASN A 21 13.99 13.62 1.06
CA ASN A 21 14.65 14.81 1.60
C ASN A 21 13.76 16.05 1.49
N PHE A 22 13.07 16.20 0.33
CA PHE A 22 12.06 17.23 0.15
C PHE A 22 10.99 17.09 1.24
N LEU A 23 10.40 15.91 1.43
CA LEU A 23 9.38 15.65 2.45
C LEU A 23 9.87 15.81 3.89
N GLN A 24 11.19 15.85 4.16
CA GLN A 24 11.71 16.18 5.49
C GLN A 24 11.82 17.68 5.75
N ASN A 25 11.78 18.51 4.71
CA ASN A 25 11.94 19.94 4.86
C ASN A 25 10.83 20.53 5.76
N PRO A 26 11.18 21.25 6.85
CA PRO A 26 10.22 21.80 7.81
C PRO A 26 9.37 22.94 7.24
N TYR A 27 9.79 23.54 6.12
CA TYR A 27 9.08 24.64 5.46
C TYR A 27 7.98 24.16 4.50
N ILE A 28 7.83 22.85 4.31
CA ILE A 28 6.77 22.28 3.49
C ILE A 28 5.52 22.06 4.33
N VAL A 29 4.39 22.57 3.85
CA VAL A 29 3.07 22.34 4.44
C VAL A 29 2.59 20.94 4.03
N LYS A 30 2.88 19.96 4.88
CA LYS A 30 2.58 18.54 4.65
C LYS A 30 1.15 18.16 5.01
N ASP A 31 0.50 18.97 5.85
CA ASP A 31 -0.82 18.71 6.45
C ASP A 31 -1.94 18.55 5.41
N LYS A 32 -1.69 19.03 4.18
CA LYS A 32 -2.62 18.93 3.05
C LYS A 32 -2.34 17.73 2.14
N ILE A 33 -1.24 17.02 2.36
CA ILE A 33 -0.83 15.87 1.56
C ILE A 33 -1.35 14.61 2.26
N ILE A 34 -2.38 14.00 1.68
CA ILE A 34 -2.97 12.76 2.18
C ILE A 34 -2.46 11.55 1.39
N ALA A 35 -2.02 11.76 0.15
CA ALA A 35 -1.54 10.69 -0.72
C ALA A 35 -0.27 11.10 -1.46
N LEU A 36 0.56 10.11 -1.76
CA LEU A 36 1.78 10.25 -2.55
C LEU A 36 1.69 9.31 -3.75
N ASP A 37 1.86 9.82 -4.96
CA ASP A 37 1.89 9.01 -6.17
C ASP A 37 3.32 8.89 -6.69
N ILE A 38 3.89 7.69 -6.56
CA ILE A 38 5.21 7.29 -7.07
C ILE A 38 5.05 6.15 -8.08
N SER A 39 3.95 6.12 -8.83
CA SER A 39 3.62 5.02 -9.75
C SER A 39 4.50 4.91 -10.99
N THR A 40 5.48 5.77 -11.17
CA THR A 40 6.52 5.66 -12.21
C THR A 40 7.82 5.01 -11.73
N TYR A 41 7.96 4.77 -10.41
CA TYR A 41 9.15 4.15 -9.84
C TYR A 41 9.01 2.62 -9.84
N GLU A 42 9.64 1.96 -10.81
CA GLU A 42 9.41 0.52 -11.05
C GLU A 42 10.30 -0.41 -10.21
N HIS A 43 11.39 0.11 -9.63
CA HIS A 43 12.36 -0.68 -8.87
C HIS A 43 11.84 -0.96 -7.46
N TRP A 44 11.18 -2.10 -7.27
CA TRP A 44 10.54 -2.47 -6.00
C TRP A 44 11.42 -2.32 -4.76
N LYS A 45 12.70 -2.70 -4.85
CA LYS A 45 13.60 -2.57 -3.69
C LYS A 45 13.70 -1.11 -3.22
N GLU A 46 13.84 -0.17 -4.17
CA GLU A 46 13.93 1.26 -3.87
C GLU A 46 12.59 1.79 -3.32
N VAL A 47 11.47 1.36 -3.91
CA VAL A 47 10.12 1.70 -3.43
C VAL A 47 9.89 1.20 -2.00
N ASN A 48 10.22 -0.06 -1.73
CA ASN A 48 10.10 -0.68 -0.40
C ASN A 48 10.98 0.05 0.63
N ASP A 49 12.24 0.31 0.30
CA ASP A 49 13.18 0.99 1.19
C ASP A 49 12.71 2.42 1.48
N PHE A 50 12.18 3.12 0.48
CA PHE A 50 11.59 4.45 0.63
C PHE A 50 10.35 4.46 1.54
N ILE A 51 9.41 3.52 1.34
CA ILE A 51 8.20 3.40 2.19
C ILE A 51 8.59 3.12 3.64
N LEU A 52 9.55 2.23 3.87
CA LEU A 52 10.07 1.94 5.21
C LEU A 52 10.75 3.17 5.81
N GLN A 53 11.55 3.89 5.03
CA GLN A 53 12.22 5.12 5.49
C GLN A 53 11.21 6.22 5.85
N LEU A 54 10.14 6.37 5.07
CA LEU A 54 9.01 7.27 5.40
C LEU A 54 8.35 6.85 6.71
N ASN A 55 8.09 5.55 6.90
CA ASN A 55 7.46 5.03 8.10
C ASN A 55 8.33 5.16 9.35
N ASP A 56 9.64 5.01 9.24
CA ASP A 56 10.51 4.96 10.42
C ASP A 56 11.12 6.34 10.75
N ASN A 57 11.40 7.17 9.74
CA ASN A 57 12.26 8.34 9.87
C ASN A 57 11.62 9.67 9.42
N SER A 58 10.33 9.68 9.06
CA SER A 58 9.67 10.90 8.64
C SER A 58 8.61 11.41 9.62
N SER A 59 8.56 12.74 9.74
CA SER A 59 7.42 13.48 10.32
C SER A 59 6.18 13.45 9.41
N PHE A 60 6.37 13.13 8.12
CA PHE A 60 5.30 12.96 7.15
C PHE A 60 4.80 11.52 7.14
N LYS A 61 3.49 11.32 7.29
CA LYS A 61 2.81 10.02 7.19
C LYS A 61 1.66 10.13 6.19
N PRO A 62 1.87 9.79 4.90
CA PRO A 62 0.77 9.76 3.96
C PRO A 62 -0.22 8.67 4.37
N GLN A 63 -1.51 8.90 4.13
CA GLN A 63 -2.54 7.88 4.33
C GLN A 63 -2.47 6.84 3.21
N THR A 64 -2.16 7.30 1.99
CA THR A 64 -2.07 6.45 0.80
C THR A 64 -0.76 6.66 0.04
N ILE A 65 -0.15 5.59 -0.45
CA ILE A 65 0.94 5.66 -1.43
C ILE A 65 0.52 4.84 -2.64
N GLU A 66 0.53 5.48 -3.81
CA GLU A 66 0.30 4.82 -5.08
C GLU A 66 1.64 4.43 -5.71
N ILE A 67 1.76 3.15 -6.09
CA ILE A 67 3.01 2.56 -6.58
C ILE A 67 2.82 1.84 -7.92
N TYR A 68 3.91 1.74 -8.67
CA TYR A 68 4.00 0.78 -9.75
C TYR A 68 4.10 -0.62 -9.16
N THR A 69 3.25 -1.57 -9.56
CA THR A 69 3.29 -2.92 -8.97
C THR A 69 3.31 -4.02 -10.00
N PHE A 70 4.28 -4.93 -9.83
CA PHE A 70 4.23 -6.29 -10.33
C PHE A 70 3.71 -7.25 -9.26
N TYR A 71 2.84 -8.19 -9.65
CA TYR A 71 2.20 -9.17 -8.75
C TYR A 71 3.19 -9.95 -7.84
N ARG A 72 4.43 -10.13 -8.29
CA ARG A 72 5.49 -10.85 -7.56
C ARG A 72 5.79 -10.25 -6.17
N TYR A 73 5.41 -9.00 -5.94
CA TYR A 73 5.64 -8.28 -4.69
C TYR A 73 4.39 -8.11 -3.83
N MET A 74 3.27 -8.77 -4.18
CA MET A 74 2.03 -8.64 -3.40
C MET A 74 2.25 -9.00 -1.93
N GLU A 75 2.95 -10.09 -1.62
CA GLU A 75 3.24 -10.47 -0.24
C GLU A 75 4.03 -9.38 0.52
N ASP A 76 5.03 -8.78 -0.12
CA ASP A 76 5.83 -7.70 0.47
C ASP A 76 5.00 -6.43 0.67
N ILE A 77 4.17 -6.07 -0.31
CA ILE A 77 3.24 -4.92 -0.23
C ILE A 77 2.31 -5.11 0.97
N LEU A 78 1.80 -6.32 1.18
CA LEU A 78 0.92 -6.61 2.31
C LEU A 78 1.64 -6.46 3.65
N ASN A 79 2.85 -7.00 3.74
CA ASN A 79 3.68 -6.85 4.93
C ASN A 79 4.00 -5.37 5.20
N LEU A 80 4.24 -4.57 4.16
CA LEU A 80 4.43 -3.13 4.29
C LEU A 80 3.16 -2.43 4.78
N ARG A 81 1.98 -2.73 4.22
CA ARG A 81 0.71 -2.14 4.68
C ARG A 81 0.48 -2.45 6.16
N LEU A 82 0.66 -3.71 6.58
CA LEU A 82 0.54 -4.12 7.99
C LEU A 82 1.56 -3.42 8.89
N LYS A 83 2.83 -3.33 8.47
CA LYS A 83 3.90 -2.73 9.26
C LYS A 83 3.73 -1.22 9.42
N THR A 84 3.25 -0.54 8.38
CA THR A 84 3.25 0.93 8.30
C THR A 84 1.88 1.56 8.56
N GLY A 85 0.79 0.80 8.41
CA GLY A 85 -0.58 1.32 8.43
C GLY A 85 -0.94 2.17 7.21
N ILE A 86 -0.03 2.30 6.22
CA ILE A 86 -0.24 3.07 5.00
C ILE A 86 -1.04 2.24 4.00
N ASN A 87 -2.06 2.83 3.37
CA ASN A 87 -2.75 2.19 2.25
C ASN A 87 -1.87 2.25 0.99
N ILE A 88 -1.37 1.11 0.51
CA ILE A 88 -0.47 1.08 -0.66
C ILE A 88 -1.25 0.64 -1.91
N THR A 89 -1.70 1.56 -2.75
CA THR A 89 -2.51 1.25 -3.96
C THR A 89 -1.64 1.10 -5.21
N ASN A 90 -2.20 0.55 -6.28
CA ASN A 90 -1.50 0.46 -7.56
C ASN A 90 -2.42 0.75 -8.74
N HIS A 91 -1.83 1.30 -9.79
CA HIS A 91 -2.54 1.76 -10.98
C HIS A 91 -2.96 0.61 -11.92
N ILE A 92 -2.36 -0.58 -11.75
CA ILE A 92 -2.68 -1.73 -12.59
C ILE A 92 -3.95 -2.39 -12.06
N ASP A 93 -5.05 -2.11 -12.73
CA ASP A 93 -6.18 -3.02 -12.85
C ASP A 93 -5.66 -4.34 -13.39
N VAL A 94 -5.15 -5.19 -12.50
CA VAL A 94 -4.69 -6.50 -12.91
C VAL A 94 -5.96 -7.28 -13.23
N ASN A 95 -6.29 -7.32 -14.51
CA ASN A 95 -7.30 -8.18 -15.11
C ASN A 95 -6.80 -9.64 -15.04
N MET A 96 -6.50 -10.11 -13.83
CA MET A 96 -6.17 -11.49 -13.54
C MET A 96 -7.47 -12.25 -13.41
N THR A 97 -7.51 -13.45 -13.98
CA THR A 97 -8.50 -14.44 -13.61
C THR A 97 -8.49 -14.63 -12.09
N ASP A 98 -9.65 -14.49 -11.47
CA ASP A 98 -9.88 -14.42 -10.01
C ASP A 98 -9.05 -15.43 -9.19
N ARG A 99 -8.83 -16.63 -9.75
CA ARG A 99 -8.15 -17.76 -9.09
C ARG A 99 -6.74 -17.46 -8.55
N ARG A 100 -5.91 -16.66 -9.23
CA ARG A 100 -4.54 -16.37 -8.75
C ARG A 100 -4.54 -15.32 -7.62
N LYS A 101 -5.41 -14.33 -7.71
CA LYS A 101 -5.64 -13.34 -6.63
C LYS A 101 -6.19 -14.04 -5.39
N GLU A 102 -7.19 -14.89 -5.58
CA GLU A 102 -7.83 -15.67 -4.54
C GLU A 102 -6.84 -16.61 -3.83
N ALA A 103 -5.97 -17.31 -4.56
CA ALA A 103 -4.97 -18.18 -3.96
C ALA A 103 -3.95 -17.43 -3.09
N LEU A 104 -3.51 -16.24 -3.51
CA LEU A 104 -2.61 -15.38 -2.74
C LEU A 104 -3.31 -14.84 -1.49
N LEU A 105 -4.56 -14.37 -1.61
CA LEU A 105 -5.39 -13.94 -0.49
C LEU A 105 -5.57 -15.07 0.53
N LYS A 106 -5.90 -16.29 0.08
CA LYS A 106 -6.03 -17.47 0.95
C LYS A 106 -4.74 -17.82 1.67
N LYS A 107 -3.58 -17.77 0.99
CA LYS A 107 -2.27 -18.03 1.60
C LYS A 107 -1.93 -16.98 2.65
N PHE A 108 -2.23 -15.71 2.36
CA PHE A 108 -2.02 -14.61 3.29
C PHE A 108 -2.91 -14.71 4.52
N LEU A 109 -4.21 -14.92 4.34
CA LEU A 109 -5.19 -15.14 5.41
C LEU A 109 -4.80 -16.29 6.33
N LYS A 110 -4.28 -17.38 5.77
CA LYS A 110 -3.79 -18.51 6.57
C LYS A 110 -2.63 -18.11 7.48
N ARG A 111 -1.61 -17.45 6.93
CA ARG A 111 -0.47 -16.96 7.72
C ARG A 111 -0.89 -15.91 8.75
N PHE A 112 -1.86 -15.08 8.41
CA PHE A 112 -2.41 -14.08 9.32
C PHE A 112 -3.09 -14.71 10.54
N LYS A 113 -3.96 -15.71 10.32
CA LYS A 113 -4.63 -16.49 11.37
C LYS A 113 -3.64 -17.22 12.29
N GLU A 114 -2.49 -17.64 11.77
CA GLU A 114 -1.44 -18.29 12.56
C GLU A 114 -0.72 -17.32 13.52
N ASN A 115 -0.86 -15.99 13.35
CA ASN A 115 -0.09 -14.99 14.10
C ASN A 115 -0.90 -14.13 15.11
N ASN A 116 -2.16 -14.48 15.42
CA ASN A 116 -2.97 -13.89 16.52
C ASN A 116 -3.07 -12.33 16.56
N PHE A 117 -3.26 -11.70 15.41
CA PHE A 117 -3.49 -10.25 15.33
C PHE A 117 -4.98 -9.91 15.60
N THR A 118 -5.32 -9.59 16.85
CA THR A 118 -6.71 -9.36 17.31
C THR A 118 -7.27 -7.94 17.10
N LYS A 119 -6.48 -7.00 16.57
CA LYS A 119 -6.90 -5.61 16.28
C LYS A 119 -7.13 -5.31 14.78
N ASP A 120 -6.90 -6.30 13.94
CA ASP A 120 -6.67 -6.13 12.51
C ASP A 120 -7.79 -6.72 11.64
N GLU A 121 -8.87 -7.26 12.21
CA GLU A 121 -9.96 -7.84 11.42
C GLU A 121 -10.74 -6.78 10.62
N GLU A 122 -10.90 -5.58 11.16
CA GLU A 122 -11.54 -4.47 10.45
C GLU A 122 -10.64 -3.93 9.32
N GLN A 123 -9.33 -3.84 9.58
CA GLN A 123 -8.33 -3.49 8.57
C GLN A 123 -8.22 -4.57 7.48
N LEU A 124 -8.29 -5.84 7.86
CA LEU A 124 -8.31 -6.98 6.95
C LEU A 124 -9.58 -7.00 6.09
N SER A 125 -10.73 -6.66 6.67
CA SER A 125 -12.01 -6.54 5.95
C SER A 125 -12.00 -5.37 4.96
N GLN A 126 -11.51 -4.20 5.39
CA GLN A 126 -11.28 -3.06 4.50
C GLN A 126 -10.27 -3.40 3.39
N PHE A 127 -9.24 -4.17 3.72
CA PHE A 127 -8.22 -4.65 2.80
C PHE A 127 -8.79 -5.62 1.74
N ILE A 128 -9.59 -6.61 2.12
CA ILE A 128 -10.24 -7.54 1.19
C ILE A 128 -11.17 -6.75 0.24
N LYS A 129 -11.97 -5.83 0.76
CA LYS A 129 -12.84 -4.96 -0.05
C LYS A 129 -12.05 -4.11 -1.06
N ALA A 130 -10.94 -3.52 -0.62
CA ALA A 130 -10.10 -2.69 -1.47
C ALA A 130 -9.36 -3.49 -2.56
N VAL A 131 -8.89 -4.70 -2.25
CA VAL A 131 -8.13 -5.53 -3.21
C VAL A 131 -9.03 -6.26 -4.20
N CYS A 132 -10.23 -6.66 -3.78
CA CYS A 132 -11.15 -7.37 -4.68
C CYS A 132 -11.93 -6.41 -5.60
N LYS A 133 -11.99 -5.09 -5.33
CA LYS A 133 -12.94 -4.17 -5.99
C LYS A 133 -14.39 -4.71 -5.98
N GLU A 134 -14.70 -5.59 -5.03
CA GLU A 134 -15.99 -6.23 -4.92
C GLU A 134 -16.68 -5.69 -3.67
N ASP A 135 -17.93 -5.25 -3.83
CA ASP A 135 -18.84 -4.95 -2.72
C ASP A 135 -19.12 -6.19 -1.85
N LYS A 136 -18.70 -7.38 -2.29
CA LYS A 136 -18.91 -8.67 -1.63
C LYS A 136 -17.60 -9.38 -1.37
N THR A 137 -17.50 -9.98 -0.18
CA THR A 137 -16.43 -10.91 0.18
C THR A 137 -16.42 -12.08 -0.83
N PRO A 138 -15.25 -12.52 -1.33
CA PRO A 138 -15.17 -13.67 -2.21
C PRO A 138 -15.84 -14.91 -1.60
N ASP A 139 -16.61 -15.64 -2.42
CA ASP A 139 -17.31 -16.84 -1.99
C ASP A 139 -16.34 -17.85 -1.34
N GLY A 140 -16.70 -18.35 -0.15
CA GLY A 140 -15.90 -19.33 0.59
C GLY A 140 -14.88 -18.75 1.58
N ILE A 141 -14.89 -17.43 1.83
CA ILE A 141 -14.23 -16.81 2.99
C ILE A 141 -15.31 -16.49 4.02
N GLU A 142 -15.76 -17.51 4.76
CA GLU A 142 -16.58 -17.28 5.95
C GLU A 142 -15.71 -16.59 7.02
N MET A 143 -15.90 -15.27 7.16
CA MET A 143 -15.48 -14.55 8.35
C MET A 143 -16.49 -14.88 9.44
N GLN A 144 -16.14 -15.81 10.32
CA GLN A 144 -16.92 -16.05 11.54
C GLN A 144 -16.67 -14.87 12.48
N TYR A 145 -17.66 -13.99 12.58
CA TYR A 145 -17.71 -12.95 13.60
C TYR A 145 -18.07 -13.62 14.94
N GLY A 146 -17.18 -13.52 15.92
CA GLY A 146 -17.39 -13.96 17.30
C GLY A 146 -17.15 -12.82 18.26
#